data_AF-J3QQ64-F1
#
_entry.id   AF-J3QQ64-F1
#
_cell.length_a   1.000
_cell.length_b   1.000
_cell.length_c   1.000
_cell.angle_alpha   90.00
_cell.angle_beta   90.00
_cell.angle_gamma   90.00
#
_symmetry.space_group_name_H-M   'P 1'
#
loop_
_entity.id
_entity.type
_entity.pdbx_description
1 polymer ?
#
loop_
_entity_poly.entity_id
_entity_poly.type
_entity_poly.pdbx_seq_one_letter_code
_entity_poly.pdbx_strand_id
1 'polypeptide(L)' 'MRPAALRGALLGCLCLALLCLGGADKRLRDNHEWKKLIMVQHWPETVCEKIQNDCRDPPDYWTIHGLWQAR' A
#
# COMPACT_ATOMS: atom_id res chain seq x y z
N MET A 1 -28.23 1.47 43.36
CA MET A 1 -28.07 2.54 42.35
C MET A 1 -26.73 2.38 41.60
N ARG A 2 -26.58 1.43 40.68
CA ARG A 2 -25.36 1.24 39.85
C ARG A 2 -25.52 0.56 38.46
N PRO A 3 -26.68 0.07 38.00
CA PRO A 3 -26.76 -0.59 36.70
C PRO A 3 -26.85 0.39 35.51
N ALA A 4 -27.38 1.60 35.71
CA ALA A 4 -27.54 2.60 34.64
C ALA A 4 -26.20 3.22 34.20
N ALA A 5 -25.31 3.51 35.16
CA ALA A 5 -23.98 4.05 34.87
C ALA A 5 -23.09 3.04 34.11
N LEU A 6 -23.16 1.75 34.49
CA LEU A 6 -22.44 0.67 33.81
C LEU A 6 -22.96 0.46 32.38
N ARG A 7 -24.28 0.50 32.17
CA ARG A 7 -24.90 0.43 30.84
C ARG A 7 -24.52 1.64 29.97
N GLY A 8 -24.51 2.84 30.55
CA GLY A 8 -24.06 4.05 29.86
C GLY A 8 -22.59 3.98 29.43
N ALA A 9 -21.71 3.48 30.30
CA ALA A 9 -20.30 3.27 29.97
C ALA A 9 -20.10 2.22 28.86
N LEU A 10 -20.81 1.09 28.93
CA LEU A 10 -20.78 0.05 27.89
C LEU A 10 -21.28 0.56 26.53
N LEU A 11 -22.39 1.30 26.52
CA LEU A 11 -22.92 1.91 25.31
C LEU A 11 -21.96 2.96 24.74
N GLY A 12 -21.36 3.80 25.59
CA GLY A 12 -20.34 4.77 25.18
C GLY A 12 -19.11 4.11 24.54
N CYS A 13 -18.59 3.05 25.17
CA CYS A 13 -17.48 2.27 24.62
C CYS A 13 -17.85 1.62 23.27
N LEU A 14 -19.05 1.06 23.16
CA LEU A 14 -19.53 0.44 21.91
C LEU A 14 -19.67 1.48 20.80
N CYS A 15 -20.20 2.67 21.09
CA CYS A 15 -20.32 3.77 20.13
C CYS A 15 -18.95 4.27 19.66
N LEU A 16 -17.99 4.45 20.58
CA LEU A 16 -16.62 4.84 20.22
C LEU A 16 -15.94 3.77 19.35
N ALA A 17 -16.09 2.49 19.68
CA ALA A 17 -15.55 1.40 18.87
C ALA A 17 -16.13 1.41 17.44
N LEU A 18 -17.45 1.56 17.30
CA LEU A 18 -18.12 1.63 16.00
C LEU A 18 -17.68 2.85 15.17
N LEU A 19 -17.48 4.01 15.81
CA LEU A 19 -16.95 5.22 15.15
C LEU A 19 -15.51 5.04 14.66
N CYS A 20 -14.66 4.40 15.46
CA CYS A 20 -13.27 4.08 15.09
C CYS A 20 -13.21 3.09 13.92
N LEU A 21 -14.07 2.07 13.92
CA LEU A 21 -14.19 1.09 12.83
C LEU A 21 -14.70 1.73 11.52
N GLY A 22 -15.73 2.57 11.58
CA GLY A 22 -16.29 3.25 10.40
C GLY A 22 -15.38 4.33 9.81
N GLY A 23 -14.52 4.95 10.62
CA GLY A 23 -13.51 5.91 10.16
C GLY A 23 -12.31 5.26 9.48
N ALA A 24 -11.93 4.05 9.92
CA ALA A 24 -10.84 3.28 9.33
C ALA A 24 -11.17 2.83 7.89
N ASP A 25 -12.40 2.38 7.65
CA ASP A 25 -12.88 1.93 6.33
C ASP A 25 -12.75 3.01 5.25
N LYS A 26 -13.10 4.27 5.59
CA LYS A 26 -12.97 5.40 4.67
C LYS A 26 -11.52 5.81 4.37
N ARG A 27 -10.59 5.55 5.29
CA ARG A 27 -9.15 5.77 5.05
C ARG A 27 -8.53 4.62 4.27
N LEU A 28 -9.08 3.41 4.36
CA LEU A 28 -8.60 2.23 3.64
C LEU A 28 -9.14 2.15 2.20
N ARG A 29 -10.20 2.91 1.88
CA ARG A 29 -10.65 3.11 0.50
C ARG A 29 -9.64 3.99 -0.22
N ASP A 30 -8.64 3.35 -0.79
CA ASP A 30 -7.65 3.93 -1.69
C ASP A 30 -8.35 4.68 -2.84
N ASN A 31 -8.47 6.01 -2.69
CA ASN A 31 -8.87 6.92 -3.77
C ASN A 31 -7.67 7.23 -4.66
N HIS A 32 -6.93 6.20 -5.06
CA HIS A 32 -5.81 6.35 -5.96
C HIS A 32 -6.34 6.57 -7.37
N GLU A 33 -5.77 7.53 -8.11
CA GLU A 33 -6.26 7.84 -9.46
C GLU A 33 -6.02 6.68 -10.45
N TRP A 34 -5.04 5.83 -10.16
CA TRP A 34 -4.63 4.72 -11.02
C TRP A 34 -5.40 3.45 -10.71
N LYS A 35 -5.79 2.73 -11.77
CA LYS A 35 -6.53 1.45 -11.66
C LYS A 35 -5.64 0.21 -11.77
N LYS A 36 -4.40 0.39 -12.22
CA LYS A 36 -3.45 -0.69 -12.46
C LYS A 36 -2.06 -0.24 -12.07
N LEU A 37 -1.28 -1.20 -11.56
CA LEU A 37 0.16 -1.05 -11.42
C LEU A 37 0.86 -1.87 -12.50
N ILE A 38 1.94 -1.32 -13.02
CA ILE A 38 2.83 -1.99 -13.97
C ILE A 38 4.10 -2.33 -13.19
N MET A 39 4.28 -3.62 -12.91
CA MET A 39 5.55 -4.14 -12.41
C MET A 39 6.50 -4.26 -13.59
N VAL A 40 7.52 -3.39 -13.63
CA VAL A 40 8.50 -3.36 -14.71
C VAL A 40 9.76 -4.07 -14.24
N GLN A 41 10.12 -5.11 -14.97
CA GLN A 41 11.42 -5.76 -14.87
C GLN A 41 12.22 -5.50 -16.14
N HIS A 42 13.55 -5.51 -16.02
CA HIS A 42 14.46 -5.38 -17.15
C HIS A 42 15.56 -6.44 -17.10
N TRP A 43 16.15 -6.73 -18.27
CA TRP A 43 17.30 -7.62 -18.38
C TRP A 43 18.58 -6.80 -18.22
N PRO A 44 19.40 -7.06 -17.18
CA PRO A 44 20.58 -6.25 -16.86
C PRO A 44 21.55 -6.06 -18.01
N GLU A 45 21.93 -7.13 -18.72
CA GLU A 45 22.87 -7.08 -19.85
C GLU A 45 22.43 -6.04 -20.88
N THR A 46 21.18 -6.13 -21.34
CA THR A 46 20.66 -5.28 -22.41
C THR A 46 20.56 -3.81 -22.03
N VAL A 47 20.24 -3.50 -20.76
CA VAL A 47 20.16 -2.10 -20.32
C VAL A 47 21.54 -1.52 -20.04
N CYS A 48 22.47 -2.33 -19.56
CA CYS A 48 23.85 -1.92 -19.28
C CYS A 48 24.61 -1.61 -20.58
N GLU A 49 24.48 -2.45 -21.61
CA GLU A 49 25.04 -2.19 -22.94
C GLU A 49 24.52 -0.87 -23.55
N LYS A 50 23.23 -0.56 -23.36
CA LYS A 50 22.61 0.63 -23.95
C LYS A 50 22.96 1.93 -23.26
N ILE A 51 23.31 1.90 -21.97
CA ILE A 51 23.49 3.12 -21.16
C ILE A 51 24.97 3.56 -21.11
N GLN A 52 25.91 2.76 -21.63
CA GLN A 52 27.37 3.04 -21.58
C GLN A 52 27.89 3.37 -20.17
N ASN A 53 27.21 2.90 -19.13
CA ASN A 53 27.74 2.92 -17.78
C ASN A 53 28.52 1.62 -17.57
N ASP A 54 29.64 1.68 -16.84
CA ASP A 54 30.41 0.52 -16.37
C ASP A 54 29.57 -0.32 -15.39
N CYS A 55 28.58 -1.05 -15.91
CA CYS A 55 27.97 -2.15 -15.19
C CYS A 55 29.00 -3.28 -15.14
N ARG A 56 29.68 -3.41 -14.01
CA ARG A 56 30.58 -4.53 -13.78
C ARG A 56 29.75 -5.76 -13.37
N ASP A 57 29.88 -6.85 -14.11
CA ASP A 57 29.27 -8.15 -13.85
C ASP A 57 27.73 -8.09 -13.67
N PRO A 58 26.97 -7.82 -14.76
CA PRO A 58 25.51 -7.73 -14.68
C PRO A 58 24.88 -9.04 -14.21
N PRO A 59 23.81 -8.99 -13.39
CA PRO A 59 23.14 -10.20 -12.92
C PRO A 59 22.50 -11.04 -14.04
N ASP A 60 22.60 -12.37 -13.92
CA ASP A 60 21.89 -13.36 -14.75
C ASP A 60 20.45 -13.60 -14.24
N TYR A 61 19.70 -12.52 -14.03
CA TYR A 61 18.27 -12.62 -13.72
C TYR A 61 17.58 -11.28 -13.98
N TRP A 62 16.26 -11.34 -14.16
CA TRP A 62 15.43 -10.14 -14.30
C TRP A 62 15.46 -9.31 -13.03
N THR A 63 15.91 -8.06 -13.13
CA THR A 63 15.92 -7.10 -12.02
C THR A 63 14.70 -6.20 -12.06
N ILE A 64 14.34 -5.66 -10.91
CA ILE A 64 13.21 -4.74 -10.78
C ILE A 64 13.64 -3.37 -11.29
N HIS A 65 12.96 -2.87 -12.33
CA HIS A 65 13.13 -1.49 -12.77
C HIS A 65 12.27 -0.56 -11.91
N GLY A 66 11.00 -0.93 -11.69
CA GLY A 66 10.11 -0.15 -10.87
C GLY A 66 8.67 -0.65 -10.88
N LEU A 67 7.85 -0.06 -10.02
CA LEU A 67 6.42 -0.30 -9.94
C LEU A 67 5.71 1.00 -10.28
N TRP A 68 5.06 1.05 -11.44
CA TRP A 68 4.53 2.29 -12.00
C TRP A 68 3.02 2.32 -12.00
N GLN A 69 2.46 3.50 -11.75
CA GLN A 69 1.03 3.74 -11.82
C GLN A 69 0.61 3.87 -13.28
N ALA A 70 -0.30 3.02 -13.74
CA ALA A 70 -0.89 3.18 -15.07
C ALA A 70 -1.89 4.34 -15.03
N ARG A 71 -1.88 5.16 -16.09
CA ARG A 71 -2.90 6.19 -16.31
C ARG A 71 -4.22 5.56 -16.76
#